data_AF-A0A8C3I5E0-F1
#
_entry.id   AF-A0A8C3I5E0-F1
#
_cell.length_a   1.000
_cell.length_b   1.000
_cell.length_c   1.000
_cell.angle_alpha   90.00
_cell.angle_beta   90.00
_cell.angle_gamma   90.00
#
_symmetry.space_group_name_H-M   'P 1'
#
loop_
_entity.id
_entity.type
_entity.pdbx_description
1 polymer ?
#
loop_
_entity_poly.entity_id
_entity_poly.type
_entity_poly.pdbx_seq_one_letter_code
_entity_poly.pdbx_strand_id
1 'polypeptide(L)' 'MKILYLLFAVLFLVLQSIPGFTCSPGATMRCLQNGGRCYPWQCPPNTYNIGRCCPWRLCCRRVS' A
#
# COMPACT_ATOMS: atom_id res chain seq x y z
N MET A 1 16.69 -6.97 30.71
CA MET A 1 16.28 -7.41 29.35
C MET A 1 14.85 -7.00 28.97
N LYS A 2 14.48 -5.72 29.09
CA LYS A 2 13.11 -5.23 28.79
C LYS A 2 13.08 -4.03 27.83
N ILE A 3 14.23 -3.36 27.67
CA ILE A 3 14.42 -2.15 26.86
C ILE A 3 14.29 -2.42 25.36
N LEU A 4 14.73 -3.60 24.88
CA LEU A 4 14.61 -3.97 23.46
C LEU A 4 13.16 -3.95 22.97
N TYR A 5 12.22 -4.45 23.79
CA TYR A 5 10.80 -4.45 23.45
C TYR A 5 10.21 -3.03 23.42
N LEU A 6 10.66 -2.15 24.31
CA LEU A 6 10.25 -0.74 24.33
C LEU A 6 10.77 0.01 23.10
N LEU A 7 12.03 -0.21 22.71
CA LEU A 7 12.61 0.36 21.50
C LEU A 7 11.84 -0.08 20.24
N PHE A 8 11.50 -1.37 20.14
CA PHE A 8 10.68 -1.87 19.04
C PHE A 8 9.29 -1.22 19.00
N ALA A 9 8.62 -1.11 20.14
CA ALA A 9 7.31 -0.47 20.22
C ALA A 9 7.35 1.00 19.75
N VAL A 10 8.36 1.76 20.18
CA VAL A 10 8.57 3.15 19.76
C VAL A 10 8.85 3.22 18.24
N LEU A 11 9.69 2.32 17.71
CA LEU A 11 9.97 2.24 16.29
C LEU A 11 8.69 2.01 15.45
N PHE A 12 7.84 1.07 15.85
CA PHE A 12 6.57 0.81 15.18
C PHE A 12 5.61 2.01 15.25
N LEU A 13 5.59 2.73 16.36
CA LEU A 13 4.78 3.95 16.54
C LEU A 13 5.24 5.05 15.58
N VAL A 14 6.55 5.26 15.46
CA VAL A 14 7.13 6.22 14.50
C VAL A 14 6.84 5.80 13.06
N LEU A 15 6.99 4.52 12.72
CA LEU A 15 6.70 4.02 11.37
C LEU A 15 5.24 4.26 10.94
N GLN A 16 4.28 4.11 11.86
CA GLN A 16 2.86 4.40 11.59
C GLN A 16 2.59 5.88 11.33
N SER A 17 3.40 6.77 11.92
CA SER A 17 3.28 8.22 11.70
C SER A 17 3.85 8.70 10.36
N ILE A 18 4.59 7.84 9.63
CA ILE A 18 5.13 8.17 8.32
C ILE A 18 3.99 8.16 7.29
N PRO A 19 3.62 9.32 6.71
CA PRO A 19 2.57 9.38 5.71
C PRO A 19 2.96 8.53 4.50
N GLY A 20 2.06 7.63 4.13
CA GLY A 20 2.29 6.64 3.09
C GLY A 20 2.54 5.24 3.61
N PHE A 21 3.07 5.02 4.83
CA PHE A 21 3.35 3.65 5.30
C PHE A 21 2.09 2.77 5.39
N THR A 22 0.96 3.38 5.71
CA THR A 22 -0.35 2.73 5.75
C THR A 22 -1.13 2.92 4.45
N CYS A 23 -1.90 1.89 4.07
CA CYS A 23 -2.78 1.96 2.92
C CYS A 23 -3.87 3.02 3.13
N SER A 24 -3.89 4.07 2.31
CA SER A 24 -4.99 5.03 2.35
C SER A 24 -6.25 4.39 1.74
N PRO A 25 -7.38 4.34 2.47
CA PRO A 25 -8.65 3.85 1.93
C PRO A 25 -9.07 4.62 0.67
N GLY A 26 -8.79 5.92 0.63
CA GLY A 26 -9.11 6.79 -0.52
C GLY A 26 -8.37 6.41 -1.80
N ALA A 27 -7.09 6.02 -1.71
CA ALA A 27 -6.31 5.56 -2.85
C ALA A 27 -6.84 4.22 -3.39
N THR A 28 -7.26 3.33 -2.49
CA THR A 28 -7.88 2.04 -2.85
C THR A 28 -9.23 2.25 -3.54
N MET A 29 -10.07 3.13 -3.01
CA MET A 29 -11.37 3.46 -3.62
C MET A 29 -11.22 4.11 -4.99
N ARG A 30 -10.28 5.07 -5.15
CA ARG A 30 -9.99 5.68 -6.47
C ARG A 30 -9.53 4.63 -7.49
N CYS A 31 -8.71 3.67 -7.08
CA CYS A 31 -8.29 2.57 -7.95
C CYS A 31 -9.48 1.74 -8.45
N LEU A 32 -10.39 1.38 -7.56
CA LEU A 32 -11.60 0.63 -7.88
C LEU A 32 -12.55 1.42 -8.78
N GLN A 33 -12.75 2.71 -8.51
CA GLN A 33 -13.57 3.61 -9.34
C GLN A 33 -13.03 3.76 -10.77
N ASN A 34 -11.70 3.71 -10.93
CA ASN A 34 -11.05 3.72 -12.24
C ASN A 34 -11.07 2.35 -12.97
N GLY A 35 -11.80 1.36 -12.43
CA GLY A 35 -11.89 0.00 -12.99
C GLY A 35 -10.63 -0.85 -12.76
N GLY A 36 -9.76 -0.43 -11.85
CA GLY A 36 -8.56 -1.16 -11.45
C GLY A 36 -8.76 -2.05 -10.22
N ARG A 37 -7.74 -2.85 -9.90
CA ARG A 37 -7.62 -3.58 -8.63
C ARG A 37 -6.23 -3.38 -8.04
N CYS A 38 -6.15 -3.43 -6.72
CA CYS A 38 -4.89 -3.31 -6.01
C CYS A 38 -4.20 -4.67 -5.91
N TYR A 39 -2.97 -4.79 -6.44
CA TYR A 39 -2.14 -5.98 -6.34
C TYR A 39 -0.88 -5.70 -5.52
N PRO A 40 -0.42 -6.65 -4.70
CA PRO A 40 0.84 -6.53 -3.98
C PRO A 40 2.03 -6.66 -4.93
N TRP A 41 3.07 -5.84 -4.71
CA TRP A 41 4.35 -5.84 -5.44
C TRP A 41 4.30 -5.52 -6.94
N GLN A 42 3.59 -6.31 -7.75
CA GLN A 42 3.56 -6.20 -9.20
C GLN A 42 2.16 -6.44 -9.77
N CYS A 43 1.92 -5.90 -10.97
CA CYS A 43 0.69 -6.15 -11.71
C CYS A 43 0.73 -7.52 -12.40
N PRO A 44 -0.37 -8.29 -12.40
CA PRO A 44 -0.45 -9.54 -13.13
C PRO A 44 -0.36 -9.34 -14.66
N PRO A 45 -0.01 -10.39 -15.42
CA PRO A 45 -0.02 -10.33 -16.88
C PRO A 45 -1.40 -9.93 -17.43
N ASN A 46 -1.41 -9.24 -18.58
CA ASN A 46 -2.59 -8.62 -19.17
C ASN A 46 -3.22 -7.46 -18.35
N THR A 47 -2.44 -6.88 -17.42
CA THR A 47 -2.81 -5.66 -16.70
C THR A 47 -1.65 -4.66 -16.71
N TYR A 48 -1.97 -3.38 -16.60
CA TYR A 48 -1.00 -2.28 -16.55
C TYR A 48 -1.19 -1.43 -15.31
N ASN A 49 -0.10 -0.82 -14.84
CA ASN A 49 -0.09 0.03 -13.66
C ASN A 49 -0.70 1.40 -13.99
N ILE A 50 -1.75 1.78 -13.25
CA ILE A 50 -2.41 3.09 -13.36
C ILE A 50 -2.19 3.98 -12.13
N GLY A 51 -1.43 3.50 -11.14
CA GLY A 51 -1.15 4.21 -9.91
C GLY A 51 -0.78 3.28 -8.75
N ARG A 52 -0.81 3.81 -7.52
CA ARG A 52 -0.53 3.03 -6.30
C ARG A 52 -1.69 3.14 -5.32
N CYS A 53 -2.08 2.02 -4.73
CA CYS A 53 -3.04 1.99 -3.61
C CYS A 53 -2.33 2.16 -2.26
N CYS A 54 -1.12 1.60 -2.15
CA CYS A 54 -0.24 1.69 -0.96
C CYS A 54 1.23 1.65 -1.43
N PRO A 55 2.23 1.88 -0.55
CA PRO A 55 3.65 1.77 -0.92
C PRO A 55 3.98 0.41 -1.55
N TRP A 56 3.34 -0.64 -1.02
CA TRP A 56 3.56 -2.03 -1.42
C TRP A 56 2.43 -2.59 -2.29
N ARG A 57 1.44 -1.77 -2.67
CA ARG A 57 0.31 -2.21 -3.51
C ARG A 57 0.10 -1.28 -4.70
N LEU A 58 0.20 -1.84 -5.89
CA LEU A 58 -0.01 -1.14 -7.15
C LEU A 58 -1.47 -1.23 -7.58
N CYS A 59 -1.97 -0.17 -8.19
CA CYS A 59 -3.28 -0.19 -8.85
C CYS A 59 -3.10 -0.66 -10.29
N CYS A 60 -3.69 -1.80 -10.63
CA CYS A 60 -3.55 -2.43 -11.93
C CYS A 60 -4.90 -2.50 -12.63
N ARG A 61 -4.95 -2.11 -13.90
CA ARG A 61 -6.14 -2.17 -14.75
C ARG A 61 -5.92 -3.17 -15.88
N ARG A 62 -6.95 -3.94 -16.24
CA ARG A 62 -6.88 -4.85 -17.39
C ARG A 62 -6.72 -4.05 -18.67
N VAL A 63 -5.84 -4.54 -19.55
CA VAL A 63 -5.78 -4.08 -20.93
C VAL A 63 -7.04 -4.65 -21.60
N SER A 64 -7.95 -3.77 -21.98
CA SER A 64 -9.18 -4.08 -22.71
C SER A 64 -8.89 -4.25 -24.20
#